data_AF-A0A4R4E4V7-F1
#
_entry.id   AF-A0A4R4E4V7-F1
#
_cell.length_a   1.000
_cell.length_b   1.000
_cell.length_c   1.000
_cell.angle_alpha   90.00
_cell.angle_beta   90.00
_cell.angle_gamma   90.00
#
_symmetry.space_group_name_H-M   'P 1'
#
loop_
_entity.id
_entity.type
_entity.pdbx_description
1 polymer ?
#
loop_
_entity_poly.entity_id
_entity_poly.type
_entity_poly.pdbx_seq_one_letter_code
_entity_poly.pdbx_strand_id
1 'polypeptide(L)'
;MAGKLHLVCLDAPAPPNYGGAIDMFYKARALAESGRTIILHYFDYRAGRGVAGLEPFCTEIHRYERKRFFASLWEKQPYITGSRNNLELLRRLQADDAPVLLEGVHCAGLLPHFYGTRKVLLRMHNDEAAYYEGLAANEKNFWKRAYYRVESRLLHSFQASLPKDLPMACVSHTDIAQLQERYGFTSLPFIPSFTPWQELTGAPGRGSFCLYQGNLEVSENREAALWLIQHVFAGSNIPFVIAGKGAPALLREAAAGHPQIRIIDGPSEAEMEALVRDAHVHVLPSFNTTGLKLKLLHALFSGRHCLTNVAGIAGTAFAGAVALAETPAEFRAAVETLWEEPFTEEIRERRRQVAAVYSNRHNAAQLNVWL
;
A
#
# COMPACT_ATOMS: atom_id res chain seq x y z
N MET A 1 -22.98 -3.54 -23.35
CA MET A 1 -22.79 -2.18 -22.76
C MET A 1 -21.29 -1.92 -22.72
N ALA A 2 -20.75 -1.10 -23.62
CA ALA A 2 -19.32 -0.82 -23.65
C ALA A 2 -18.91 -0.11 -22.35
N GLY A 3 -17.84 -0.57 -21.69
CA GLY A 3 -17.29 0.06 -20.49
C GLY A 3 -17.72 -0.52 -19.13
N LYS A 4 -18.62 -1.51 -19.08
CA LYS A 4 -18.97 -2.20 -17.82
C LYS A 4 -17.76 -2.96 -17.24
N LEU A 5 -17.58 -2.93 -15.93
CA LEU A 5 -16.52 -3.64 -15.21
C LEU A 5 -17.02 -4.14 -13.85
N HIS A 6 -16.79 -5.41 -13.55
CA HIS A 6 -16.92 -5.94 -12.20
C HIS A 6 -15.61 -5.75 -11.44
N LEU A 7 -15.65 -4.98 -10.35
CA LEU A 7 -14.52 -4.78 -9.45
C LEU A 7 -14.76 -5.55 -8.15
N VAL A 8 -13.93 -6.55 -7.85
CA VAL A 8 -14.09 -7.43 -6.69
C VAL A 8 -13.00 -7.16 -5.65
N CYS A 9 -13.34 -6.36 -4.65
CA CYS A 9 -12.46 -5.94 -3.56
C CYS A 9 -12.38 -6.97 -2.44
N LEU A 10 -11.16 -7.24 -1.96
CA LEU A 10 -10.88 -8.22 -0.89
C LEU A 10 -11.35 -7.76 0.52
N ASP A 11 -11.60 -6.47 0.69
CA ASP A 11 -12.11 -5.82 1.90
C ASP A 11 -12.93 -4.60 1.49
N ALA A 12 -13.68 -4.03 2.43
CA ALA A 12 -14.36 -2.77 2.26
C ALA A 12 -13.36 -1.62 1.99
N PRO A 13 -13.48 -0.91 0.85
CA PRO A 13 -12.50 0.09 0.41
C PRO A 13 -12.49 1.36 1.26
N ALA A 14 -13.59 1.71 1.93
CA ALA A 14 -13.68 2.90 2.78
C ALA A 14 -13.70 2.54 4.28
N PRO A 15 -13.19 3.42 5.16
CA PRO A 15 -12.38 4.60 4.84
C PRO A 15 -10.99 4.21 4.29
N PRO A 16 -10.39 5.00 3.39
CA PRO A 16 -9.08 4.73 2.80
C PRO A 16 -7.94 5.09 3.78
N ASN A 17 -7.86 4.36 4.89
CA ASN A 17 -6.97 4.65 6.01
C ASN A 17 -5.79 3.67 6.18
N TYR A 18 -5.61 2.75 5.22
CA TYR A 18 -4.45 1.87 5.15
C TYR A 18 -4.12 1.55 3.68
N GLY A 19 -2.93 1.00 3.42
CA GLY A 19 -2.40 0.74 2.08
C GLY A 19 -3.39 0.15 1.08
N GLY A 20 -3.89 -1.06 1.34
CA GLY A 20 -4.83 -1.74 0.43
C GLY A 20 -6.15 -0.98 0.25
N ALA A 21 -6.69 -0.36 1.31
CA ALA A 21 -7.91 0.43 1.20
C ALA A 21 -7.74 1.68 0.34
N ILE A 22 -6.59 2.36 0.49
CA ILE A 22 -6.22 3.51 -0.35
C ILE A 22 -6.16 3.07 -1.83
N ASP A 23 -5.43 1.99 -2.14
CA ASP A 23 -5.34 1.49 -3.52
C ASP A 23 -6.72 1.11 -4.08
N MET A 24 -7.52 0.34 -3.34
CA MET A 24 -8.87 -0.06 -3.78
C MET A 24 -9.78 1.15 -4.03
N PHE A 25 -9.80 2.12 -3.12
CA PHE A 25 -10.68 3.28 -3.20
C PHE A 25 -10.32 4.18 -4.39
N TYR A 26 -9.06 4.61 -4.48
CA TYR A 26 -8.64 5.53 -5.55
C TYR A 26 -8.58 4.85 -6.92
N LYS A 27 -8.38 3.53 -6.98
CA LYS A 27 -8.53 2.76 -8.22
C LYS A 27 -9.97 2.69 -8.72
N ALA A 28 -10.92 2.38 -7.83
CA ALA A 28 -12.34 2.35 -8.20
C ALA A 28 -12.77 3.70 -8.78
N ARG A 29 -12.40 4.79 -8.10
CA ARG A 29 -12.61 6.17 -8.55
C ARG A 29 -11.95 6.45 -9.91
N ALA A 30 -10.66 6.16 -10.06
CA ALA A 30 -9.92 6.45 -11.29
C ALA A 30 -10.43 5.66 -12.50
N LEU A 31 -10.86 4.40 -12.29
CA LEU A 31 -11.48 3.60 -13.35
C LEU A 31 -12.83 4.17 -13.77
N ALA A 32 -13.67 4.61 -12.82
CA ALA A 32 -14.92 5.30 -13.13
C ALA A 32 -14.67 6.62 -13.89
N GLU A 33 -13.73 7.44 -13.42
CA GLU A 33 -13.31 8.69 -14.07
C GLU A 33 -12.70 8.46 -15.47
N SER A 34 -12.18 7.26 -15.76
CA SER A 34 -11.73 6.85 -17.09
C SER A 34 -12.87 6.46 -18.05
N GLY A 35 -14.13 6.56 -17.60
CA GLY A 35 -15.33 6.28 -18.38
C GLY A 35 -15.91 4.87 -18.19
N ARG A 36 -15.46 4.11 -17.18
CA ARG A 36 -16.04 2.79 -16.89
C ARG A 36 -17.30 2.87 -16.04
N THR A 37 -18.21 1.95 -16.30
CA THR A 37 -19.38 1.67 -15.45
C THR A 37 -19.00 0.61 -14.43
N ILE A 38 -18.77 1.02 -13.18
CA ILE A 38 -18.29 0.13 -12.12
C ILE A 38 -19.45 -0.57 -11.41
N ILE A 39 -19.43 -1.91 -11.42
CA ILE A 39 -20.15 -2.74 -10.45
C ILE A 39 -19.16 -3.17 -9.38
N LEU A 40 -19.35 -2.64 -8.17
CA LEU A 40 -18.47 -2.90 -7.04
C LEU A 40 -18.97 -4.10 -6.22
N HIS A 41 -18.08 -5.04 -5.96
CA HIS A 41 -18.27 -6.17 -5.08
C HIS A 41 -17.24 -6.09 -3.96
N TYR A 42 -17.64 -6.24 -2.69
CA TYR A 42 -16.67 -6.22 -1.59
C TYR A 42 -17.06 -7.14 -0.43
N PHE A 43 -16.05 -7.58 0.32
CA PHE A 43 -16.23 -8.37 1.54
C PHE A 43 -16.18 -7.49 2.78
N ASP A 44 -17.23 -7.53 3.59
CA ASP A 44 -17.35 -6.81 4.84
C ASP A 44 -17.10 -7.76 6.02
N TYR A 45 -16.05 -7.49 6.78
CA TYR A 45 -15.68 -8.29 7.96
C TYR A 45 -14.96 -7.46 9.04
N ARG A 46 -14.89 -6.15 8.87
CA ARG A 46 -14.22 -5.22 9.79
C ARG A 46 -15.19 -4.11 10.15
N ALA A 47 -15.45 -3.95 11.44
CA ALA A 47 -16.36 -2.92 11.93
C ALA A 47 -15.92 -1.51 11.47
N GLY A 48 -16.90 -0.66 11.14
CA GLY A 48 -16.67 0.73 10.74
C GLY A 48 -16.12 0.92 9.34
N ARG A 49 -16.12 -0.12 8.48
CA ARG A 49 -15.74 -0.03 7.07
C ARG A 49 -16.94 -0.18 6.14
N GLY A 50 -16.81 0.29 4.91
CA GLY A 50 -17.83 0.21 3.88
C GLY A 50 -17.36 0.79 2.55
N VAL A 51 -18.23 1.57 1.91
CA VAL A 51 -18.01 2.16 0.57
C VAL A 51 -18.22 3.67 0.54
N ALA A 52 -18.35 4.30 1.71
CA ALA A 52 -18.60 5.74 1.84
C ALA A 52 -17.62 6.56 0.99
N GLY A 53 -18.15 7.36 0.07
CA GLY A 53 -17.40 8.17 -0.89
C GLY A 53 -17.21 7.52 -2.27
N LEU A 54 -17.55 6.24 -2.44
CA LEU A 54 -17.51 5.55 -3.74
C LEU A 54 -18.87 5.44 -4.43
N GLU A 55 -19.96 5.76 -3.75
CA GLU A 55 -21.32 5.68 -4.30
C GLU A 55 -21.47 6.46 -5.62
N PRO A 56 -20.92 7.68 -5.78
CA PRO A 56 -21.02 8.41 -7.05
C PRO A 56 -20.25 7.76 -8.21
N PHE A 57 -19.32 6.84 -7.92
CA PHE A 57 -18.46 6.19 -8.91
C PHE A 57 -18.91 4.77 -9.26
N CYS A 58 -19.97 4.25 -8.63
CA CYS A 58 -20.45 2.89 -8.83
C CYS A 58 -21.93 2.89 -9.23
N THR A 59 -22.29 2.14 -10.27
CA THR A 59 -23.70 1.97 -10.63
C THR A 59 -24.41 0.94 -9.77
N GLU A 60 -23.67 -0.05 -9.30
CA GLU A 60 -24.15 -1.08 -8.40
C GLU A 60 -23.09 -1.40 -7.35
N ILE A 61 -23.54 -1.67 -6.13
CA ILE A 61 -22.66 -2.03 -5.01
C ILE A 61 -23.23 -3.27 -4.31
N HIS A 62 -22.44 -4.34 -4.25
CA HIS A 62 -22.82 -5.61 -3.66
C HIS A 62 -21.88 -5.98 -2.52
N ARG A 63 -22.45 -6.21 -1.34
CA ARG A 63 -21.73 -6.58 -0.12
C ARG A 63 -21.83 -8.08 0.13
N TYR A 64 -20.72 -8.68 0.56
CA TYR A 64 -20.62 -10.10 0.92
C TYR A 64 -20.00 -10.26 2.31
N GLU A 65 -20.40 -11.30 3.01
CA GLU A 65 -19.75 -11.69 4.27
C GLU A 65 -18.55 -12.59 3.98
N ARG A 66 -17.49 -12.42 4.76
CA ARG A 66 -16.34 -13.34 4.75
C ARG A 66 -16.63 -14.53 5.65
N LYS A 67 -16.49 -15.76 5.11
CA LYS A 67 -16.68 -16.99 5.89
C LYS A 67 -15.67 -17.10 7.02
N ARG A 68 -16.10 -17.67 8.14
CA ARG A 68 -15.22 -18.04 9.26
C ARG A 68 -14.33 -19.23 8.87
N PHE A 69 -13.19 -19.35 9.54
CA PHE A 69 -12.17 -20.39 9.27
C PHE A 69 -12.72 -21.80 9.06
N PHE A 70 -13.56 -22.30 9.97
CA PHE A 70 -14.11 -23.65 9.86
C PHE A 70 -15.04 -23.84 8.66
N ALA A 71 -15.77 -22.81 8.25
CA ALA A 71 -16.66 -22.86 7.10
C ALA A 71 -15.89 -22.88 5.76
N SER A 72 -14.65 -22.43 5.74
CA SER A 72 -13.78 -22.40 4.55
C SER A 72 -12.87 -23.62 4.41
N LEU A 73 -12.74 -24.50 5.42
CA LEU A 73 -11.89 -25.70 5.35
C LEU A 73 -12.31 -26.66 4.21
N TRP A 74 -13.58 -26.63 3.83
CA TRP A 74 -14.16 -27.49 2.80
C TRP A 74 -13.81 -27.07 1.37
N GLU A 75 -13.33 -25.83 1.19
CA GLU A 75 -13.03 -25.25 -0.13
C GLU A 75 -11.75 -25.84 -0.76
N LYS A 76 -10.93 -26.58 0.02
CA LYS A 76 -9.60 -27.09 -0.39
C LYS A 76 -8.71 -26.00 -1.01
N GLN A 77 -8.91 -24.76 -0.59
CA GLN A 77 -8.17 -23.57 -0.98
C GLN A 77 -7.54 -22.92 0.27
N PRO A 78 -6.53 -22.05 0.11
CA PRO A 78 -6.04 -21.22 1.21
C PRO A 78 -7.20 -20.48 1.90
N TYR A 79 -7.11 -20.27 3.21
CA TYR A 79 -8.16 -19.60 3.96
C TYR A 79 -8.47 -18.21 3.39
N ILE A 80 -7.46 -17.43 3.03
CA ILE A 80 -7.69 -16.07 2.50
C ILE A 80 -8.54 -16.04 1.23
N THR A 81 -8.48 -17.13 0.46
CA THR A 81 -9.20 -17.30 -0.80
C THR A 81 -10.56 -17.95 -0.57
N GLY A 82 -10.59 -19.14 0.04
CA GLY A 82 -11.82 -19.90 0.28
C GLY A 82 -12.82 -19.17 1.19
N SER A 83 -12.34 -18.31 2.10
CA SER A 83 -13.22 -17.49 2.93
C SER A 83 -14.03 -16.43 2.15
N ARG A 84 -13.67 -16.18 0.89
CA ARG A 84 -14.31 -15.22 -0.02
C ARG A 84 -15.03 -15.88 -1.19
N ASN A 85 -15.09 -17.22 -1.24
CA ASN A 85 -15.92 -17.90 -2.23
C ASN A 85 -17.40 -17.72 -1.86
N ASN A 86 -18.15 -16.96 -2.66
CA ASN A 86 -19.55 -16.68 -2.43
C ASN A 86 -20.38 -17.02 -3.67
N LEU A 87 -21.41 -17.86 -3.52
CA LEU A 87 -22.26 -18.31 -4.64
C LEU A 87 -23.04 -17.15 -5.28
N GLU A 88 -23.44 -16.18 -4.48
CA GLU A 88 -24.20 -15.01 -4.95
C GLU A 88 -23.27 -13.97 -5.62
N LEU A 89 -21.98 -13.96 -5.26
CA LEU A 89 -20.95 -13.28 -6.07
C LEU A 89 -20.79 -14.00 -7.41
N LEU A 90 -20.58 -15.32 -7.41
CA LEU A 90 -20.41 -16.11 -8.63
C LEU A 90 -21.59 -15.93 -9.60
N ARG A 91 -22.83 -16.02 -9.10
CA ARG A 91 -24.05 -15.85 -9.90
C ARG A 91 -24.09 -14.48 -10.58
N ARG A 92 -23.75 -13.40 -9.86
CA ARG A 92 -23.70 -12.05 -10.44
C ARG A 92 -22.60 -11.91 -11.46
N LEU A 93 -21.42 -12.45 -11.15
CA LEU A 93 -20.30 -12.47 -12.08
C LEU A 93 -20.64 -13.29 -13.33
N GLN A 94 -21.52 -14.29 -13.28
CA GLN A 94 -21.93 -15.07 -14.46
C GLN A 94 -23.18 -14.52 -15.18
N ALA A 95 -23.75 -13.41 -14.70
CA ALA A 95 -24.95 -12.82 -15.29
C ALA A 95 -24.66 -12.11 -16.62
N ASP A 96 -23.40 -11.78 -16.90
CA ASP A 96 -22.92 -11.20 -18.16
C ASP A 96 -21.42 -11.47 -18.38
N ASP A 97 -20.92 -11.04 -19.54
CA ASP A 97 -19.53 -11.25 -20.00
C ASP A 97 -18.62 -10.03 -19.79
N ALA A 98 -19.02 -9.05 -18.96
CA ALA A 98 -18.18 -7.90 -18.70
C ALA A 98 -16.85 -8.32 -18.02
N PRO A 99 -15.74 -7.59 -18.28
CA PRO A 99 -14.46 -7.84 -17.64
C PRO A 99 -14.55 -7.85 -16.11
N VAL A 100 -13.67 -8.62 -15.47
CA VAL A 100 -13.56 -8.67 -14.00
C VAL A 100 -12.16 -8.28 -13.56
N LEU A 101 -12.08 -7.34 -12.63
CA LEU A 101 -10.86 -7.03 -11.88
C LEU A 101 -10.97 -7.62 -10.47
N LEU A 102 -10.10 -8.60 -10.17
CA LEU A 102 -10.05 -9.28 -8.87
C LEU A 102 -8.94 -8.69 -8.00
N GLU A 103 -9.26 -8.31 -6.76
CA GLU A 103 -8.29 -7.74 -5.83
C GLU A 103 -7.52 -8.83 -5.07
N GLY A 104 -6.27 -9.04 -5.44
CA GLY A 104 -5.37 -10.04 -4.86
C GLY A 104 -5.82 -11.49 -5.12
N VAL A 105 -4.94 -12.44 -4.81
CA VAL A 105 -5.28 -13.87 -4.81
C VAL A 105 -6.40 -14.22 -3.81
N HIS A 106 -6.69 -13.29 -2.89
CA HIS A 106 -7.86 -13.28 -2.02
C HIS A 106 -9.17 -13.49 -2.78
N CYS A 107 -9.34 -12.87 -3.94
CA CYS A 107 -10.56 -12.93 -4.74
C CYS A 107 -10.47 -13.94 -5.90
N ALA A 108 -9.35 -14.67 -6.02
CA ALA A 108 -9.09 -15.57 -7.15
C ALA A 108 -9.72 -16.97 -7.00
N GLY A 109 -10.35 -17.30 -5.88
CA GLY A 109 -10.89 -18.64 -5.60
C GLY A 109 -11.98 -19.09 -6.58
N LEU A 110 -12.72 -18.13 -7.12
CA LEU A 110 -13.78 -18.38 -8.10
C LEU A 110 -13.29 -18.34 -9.56
N LEU A 111 -12.02 -17.99 -9.80
CA LEU A 111 -11.44 -17.84 -11.13
C LEU A 111 -11.73 -19.02 -12.08
N PRO A 112 -11.64 -20.30 -11.66
CA PRO A 112 -11.89 -21.43 -12.56
C PRO A 112 -13.28 -21.46 -13.20
N HIS A 113 -14.26 -20.75 -12.66
CA HIS A 113 -15.63 -20.74 -13.17
C HIS A 113 -15.88 -19.77 -14.32
N PHE A 114 -14.93 -18.87 -14.61
CA PHE A 114 -15.11 -17.83 -15.61
C PHE A 114 -13.83 -17.39 -16.33
N TYR A 115 -12.68 -17.95 -15.97
CA TYR A 115 -11.46 -17.74 -16.74
C TYR A 115 -11.56 -18.43 -18.10
N GLY A 116 -11.11 -17.77 -19.16
CA GLY A 116 -11.22 -18.24 -20.55
C GLY A 116 -12.54 -17.93 -21.24
N THR A 117 -13.60 -17.57 -20.51
CA THR A 117 -14.89 -17.18 -21.11
C THR A 117 -15.05 -15.65 -21.23
N ARG A 118 -14.23 -14.90 -20.50
CA ARG A 118 -14.20 -13.43 -20.50
C ARG A 118 -12.83 -12.91 -20.08
N LYS A 119 -12.64 -11.60 -20.18
CA LYS A 119 -11.45 -10.93 -19.67
C LYS A 119 -11.45 -10.89 -18.15
N VAL A 120 -10.32 -11.26 -17.56
CA VAL A 120 -10.08 -11.21 -16.12
C VAL A 120 -8.69 -10.63 -15.90
N LEU A 121 -8.58 -9.65 -15.01
CA LEU A 121 -7.32 -9.10 -14.54
C LEU A 121 -7.21 -9.34 -13.04
N LEU A 122 -6.08 -9.88 -12.59
CA LEU A 122 -5.78 -10.03 -11.17
C LEU A 122 -4.89 -8.87 -10.70
N ARG A 123 -5.31 -8.14 -9.66
CA ARG A 123 -4.49 -7.10 -9.05
C ARG A 123 -3.61 -7.71 -7.96
N MET A 124 -2.29 -7.72 -8.14
CA MET A 124 -1.35 -8.27 -7.17
C MET A 124 -0.72 -7.16 -6.33
N HIS A 125 -0.95 -7.21 -5.01
CA HIS A 125 -0.35 -6.27 -4.05
C HIS A 125 0.96 -6.74 -3.44
N ASN A 126 1.15 -8.06 -3.32
CA ASN A 126 2.37 -8.73 -2.88
C ASN A 126 2.32 -10.18 -3.42
N ASP A 127 3.44 -10.91 -3.44
CA ASP A 127 3.39 -12.38 -3.36
C ASP A 127 2.88 -12.80 -1.96
N GLU A 128 1.61 -13.20 -1.86
CA GLU A 128 1.00 -13.55 -0.57
C GLU A 128 1.66 -14.77 0.09
N ALA A 129 2.21 -15.71 -0.69
CA ALA A 129 2.91 -16.85 -0.12
C ALA A 129 4.21 -16.41 0.57
N ALA A 130 4.98 -15.53 -0.07
CA ALA A 130 6.19 -14.93 0.49
C ALA A 130 5.87 -14.01 1.69
N TYR A 131 4.77 -13.24 1.62
CA TYR A 131 4.32 -12.41 2.73
C TYR A 131 4.01 -13.24 3.98
N TYR A 132 3.24 -14.32 3.84
CA TYR A 132 2.93 -15.23 4.94
C TYR A 132 4.15 -15.97 5.48
N GLU A 133 5.13 -16.28 4.62
CA GLU A 133 6.41 -16.84 5.04
C GLU A 133 7.19 -15.84 5.92
N GLY A 134 7.22 -14.56 5.53
CA GLY A 134 7.79 -13.49 6.35
C GLY A 134 7.08 -13.29 7.70
N LEU A 135 5.74 -13.38 7.74
CA LEU A 135 4.99 -13.37 8.99
C LEU A 135 5.35 -14.56 9.89
N ALA A 136 5.50 -15.75 9.32
CA ALA A 136 5.90 -16.95 10.05
C ALA A 136 7.33 -16.84 10.63
N ALA A 137 8.25 -16.19 9.92
CA ALA A 137 9.62 -16.01 10.39
C ALA A 137 9.70 -15.07 11.61
N ASN A 138 8.85 -14.05 11.67
CA ASN A 138 8.88 -13.02 12.71
C ASN A 138 7.88 -13.24 13.87
N GLU A 139 6.96 -14.20 13.74
CA GLU A 139 5.95 -14.49 14.77
C GLU A 139 6.54 -15.27 15.96
N LYS A 140 6.34 -14.74 17.17
CA LYS A 140 6.79 -15.35 18.42
C LYS A 140 5.83 -16.43 18.92
N ASN A 141 4.54 -16.30 18.66
CA ASN A 141 3.53 -17.26 19.09
C ASN A 141 3.55 -18.54 18.25
N PHE A 142 3.76 -19.69 18.89
CA PHE A 142 3.90 -20.98 18.20
C PHE A 142 2.72 -21.34 17.30
N TRP A 143 1.48 -21.17 17.79
CA TRP A 143 0.27 -21.53 17.06
C TRP A 143 0.03 -20.62 15.86
N LYS A 144 0.19 -19.30 16.04
CA LYS A 144 0.08 -18.33 14.94
C LYS A 144 1.16 -18.57 13.88
N ARG A 145 2.39 -18.86 14.31
CA ARG A 145 3.50 -19.21 13.41
C ARG A 145 3.19 -20.48 12.60
N ALA A 146 2.66 -21.52 13.25
CA ALA A 146 2.27 -22.75 12.56
C ALA A 146 1.18 -22.47 11.51
N TYR A 147 0.16 -21.68 11.87
CA TYR A 147 -0.87 -21.21 10.93
C TYR A 147 -0.25 -20.49 9.72
N TYR A 148 0.62 -19.49 9.93
CA TYR A 148 1.24 -18.75 8.82
C TYR A 148 2.07 -19.66 7.90
N ARG A 149 2.78 -20.65 8.44
CA ARG A 149 3.54 -21.62 7.63
C ARG A 149 2.63 -22.51 6.79
N VAL A 150 1.54 -23.00 7.34
CA VAL A 150 0.57 -23.83 6.60
C VAL A 150 -0.07 -23.00 5.50
N GLU A 151 -0.57 -21.81 5.85
CA GLU A 151 -1.21 -20.92 4.89
C GLU A 151 -0.26 -20.50 3.76
N SER A 152 1.01 -20.21 4.06
CA SER A 152 2.05 -19.92 3.05
C SER A 152 2.22 -21.07 2.05
N ARG A 153 2.25 -22.34 2.50
CA ARG A 153 2.37 -23.51 1.60
C ARG A 153 1.12 -23.73 0.76
N LEU A 154 -0.06 -23.51 1.34
CA LEU A 154 -1.32 -23.57 0.60
C LEU A 154 -1.36 -22.49 -0.47
N LEU A 155 -0.96 -21.25 -0.13
CA LEU A 155 -0.88 -20.14 -1.06
C LEU A 155 0.12 -20.38 -2.18
N HIS A 156 1.29 -20.92 -1.84
CA HIS A 156 2.28 -21.32 -2.84
C HIS A 156 1.67 -22.30 -3.86
N SER A 157 1.00 -23.34 -3.37
CA SER A 157 0.38 -24.36 -4.23
C SER A 157 -0.76 -23.78 -5.06
N PHE A 158 -1.57 -22.88 -4.48
CA PHE A 158 -2.67 -22.20 -5.16
C PHE A 158 -2.16 -21.25 -6.25
N GLN A 159 -1.16 -20.41 -5.96
CA GLN A 159 -0.56 -19.52 -6.97
C GLN A 159 0.13 -20.34 -8.07
N ALA A 160 0.81 -21.43 -7.72
CA ALA A 160 1.43 -22.32 -8.69
C ALA A 160 0.41 -22.98 -9.64
N SER A 161 -0.83 -23.19 -9.21
CA SER A 161 -1.89 -23.79 -10.04
C SER A 161 -2.65 -22.78 -10.91
N LEU A 162 -2.47 -21.46 -10.71
CA LEU A 162 -3.11 -20.45 -11.56
C LEU A 162 -2.58 -20.52 -13.00
N PRO A 163 -3.42 -20.20 -14.01
CA PRO A 163 -3.00 -20.13 -15.41
C PRO A 163 -1.84 -19.16 -15.61
N LYS A 164 -0.81 -19.55 -16.38
CA LYS A 164 0.44 -18.78 -16.51
C LYS A 164 0.31 -17.53 -17.37
N ASP A 165 -0.68 -17.54 -18.24
CA ASP A 165 -1.11 -16.46 -19.12
C ASP A 165 -2.13 -15.51 -18.48
N LEU A 166 -2.63 -15.82 -17.26
CA LEU A 166 -3.51 -14.92 -16.49
C LEU A 166 -2.81 -13.57 -16.30
N PRO A 167 -3.36 -12.46 -16.82
CA PRO A 167 -2.76 -11.16 -16.61
C PRO A 167 -2.86 -10.74 -15.14
N MET A 168 -1.73 -10.30 -14.59
CA MET A 168 -1.63 -9.84 -13.21
C MET A 168 -1.00 -8.44 -13.13
N ALA A 169 -1.80 -7.45 -12.75
CA ALA A 169 -1.33 -6.09 -12.52
C ALA A 169 -0.57 -6.00 -11.18
N CYS A 170 0.75 -5.91 -11.22
CA CYS A 170 1.62 -5.91 -10.05
C CYS A 170 1.94 -4.49 -9.57
N VAL A 171 1.99 -4.27 -8.25
CA VAL A 171 2.32 -2.97 -7.63
C VAL A 171 3.82 -2.66 -7.59
N SER A 172 4.68 -3.68 -7.69
CA SER A 172 6.14 -3.54 -7.53
C SER A 172 6.90 -4.40 -8.54
N HIS A 173 8.09 -3.93 -8.96
CA HIS A 173 8.99 -4.72 -9.81
C HIS A 173 9.53 -5.96 -9.11
N THR A 174 9.69 -5.91 -7.79
CA THR A 174 10.12 -7.05 -6.97
C THR A 174 9.09 -8.19 -7.04
N ASP A 175 7.80 -7.87 -6.95
CA ASP A 175 6.73 -8.88 -7.06
C ASP A 175 6.68 -9.48 -8.46
N ILE A 176 6.90 -8.67 -9.51
CA ILE A 176 6.95 -9.17 -10.90
C ILE A 176 8.04 -10.23 -11.04
N ALA A 177 9.27 -9.92 -10.59
CA ALA A 177 10.39 -10.84 -10.65
C ALA A 177 10.11 -12.13 -9.86
N GLN A 178 9.57 -12.03 -8.64
CA GLN A 178 9.21 -13.20 -7.83
C GLN A 178 8.12 -14.05 -8.49
N LEU A 179 7.07 -13.43 -9.02
CA LEU A 179 5.98 -14.14 -9.68
C LEU A 179 6.45 -14.85 -10.96
N GLN A 180 7.35 -14.23 -11.72
CA GLN A 180 8.01 -14.83 -12.87
C GLN A 180 8.90 -16.00 -12.47
N GLU A 181 9.88 -15.79 -11.59
CA GLU A 181 10.88 -16.77 -11.23
C GLU A 181 10.28 -17.98 -10.50
N ARG A 182 9.37 -17.72 -9.55
CA ARG A 182 8.82 -18.77 -8.68
C ARG A 182 7.69 -19.56 -9.31
N TYR A 183 6.84 -18.90 -10.12
CA TYR A 183 5.61 -19.51 -10.62
C TYR A 183 5.50 -19.55 -12.15
N GLY A 184 6.37 -18.85 -12.89
CA GLY A 184 6.40 -18.86 -14.35
C GLY A 184 5.30 -18.04 -15.03
N PHE A 185 4.77 -17.00 -14.37
CA PHE A 185 3.77 -16.12 -15.00
C PHE A 185 4.41 -15.26 -16.10
N THR A 186 3.69 -15.07 -17.21
CA THR A 186 4.21 -14.36 -18.38
C THR A 186 3.61 -12.97 -18.58
N SER A 187 2.43 -12.71 -18.02
CA SER A 187 1.64 -11.49 -18.25
C SER A 187 1.57 -10.63 -16.98
N LEU A 188 2.66 -9.93 -16.64
CA LEU A 188 2.80 -9.19 -15.38
C LEU A 188 3.04 -7.68 -15.59
N PRO A 189 2.04 -6.91 -16.07
CA PRO A 189 2.19 -5.46 -16.19
C PRO A 189 2.46 -4.80 -14.83
N PHE A 190 3.47 -3.92 -14.79
CA PHE A 190 3.71 -3.04 -13.65
C PHE A 190 2.69 -1.90 -13.66
N ILE A 191 1.82 -1.87 -12.65
CA ILE A 191 0.83 -0.81 -12.46
C ILE A 191 0.89 -0.39 -10.99
N PRO A 192 1.48 0.78 -10.68
CA PRO A 192 1.63 1.29 -9.32
C PRO A 192 0.30 1.47 -8.58
N SER A 193 0.39 1.68 -7.27
CA SER A 193 -0.79 1.93 -6.46
C SER A 193 -1.45 3.28 -6.75
N PHE A 194 -2.77 3.30 -6.58
CA PHE A 194 -3.60 4.48 -6.70
C PHE A 194 -3.63 5.23 -5.36
N THR A 195 -3.43 6.55 -5.40
CA THR A 195 -3.23 7.37 -4.20
C THR A 195 -4.07 8.65 -4.22
N PRO A 196 -4.36 9.26 -3.05
CA PRO A 196 -4.99 10.59 -2.99
C PRO A 196 -4.12 11.68 -3.59
N TRP A 197 -2.80 11.56 -3.47
CA TRP A 197 -1.86 12.60 -3.91
C TRP A 197 -1.60 12.46 -5.40
N GLN A 198 -2.01 13.47 -6.18
CA GLN A 198 -1.91 13.49 -7.64
C GLN A 198 -1.23 14.76 -8.18
N GLU A 199 -0.91 15.71 -7.32
CA GLU A 199 -0.26 16.97 -7.65
C GLU A 199 0.95 17.22 -6.74
N LEU A 200 2.03 17.78 -7.30
CA LEU A 200 3.21 18.16 -6.53
C LEU A 200 2.99 19.54 -5.90
N THR A 201 2.67 19.57 -4.60
CA THR A 201 2.30 20.78 -3.86
C THR A 201 3.37 21.24 -2.86
N GLY A 202 4.50 20.52 -2.77
CA GLY A 202 5.64 20.89 -1.92
C GLY A 202 6.07 22.35 -2.13
N ALA A 203 6.05 23.13 -1.04
CA ALA A 203 6.33 24.56 -1.09
C ALA A 203 7.85 24.86 -1.09
N PRO A 204 8.33 25.80 -1.92
CA PRO A 204 9.73 26.20 -1.90
C PRO A 204 10.14 26.83 -0.56
N GLY A 205 11.44 26.91 -0.31
CA GLY A 205 12.02 27.48 0.89
C GLY A 205 12.23 26.45 2.00
N ARG A 206 12.02 26.88 3.25
CA ARG A 206 12.39 26.12 4.45
C ARG A 206 11.16 25.78 5.28
N GLY A 207 11.15 24.58 5.85
CA GLY A 207 10.19 24.19 6.89
C GLY A 207 10.74 24.46 8.29
N SER A 208 10.00 24.05 9.31
CA SER A 208 10.35 24.35 10.72
C SER A 208 10.78 23.13 11.56
N PHE A 209 10.68 21.92 11.01
CA PHE A 209 11.07 20.68 11.69
C PHE A 209 11.33 19.52 10.72
N CYS A 210 12.05 18.51 11.17
CA CYS A 210 12.08 17.19 10.53
C CYS A 210 10.84 16.38 10.94
N LEU A 211 10.30 15.56 10.05
CA LEU A 211 9.09 14.78 10.29
C LEU A 211 9.29 13.29 10.00
N TYR A 212 8.88 12.45 10.94
CA TYR A 212 8.56 11.05 10.69
C TYR A 212 7.04 10.84 10.84
N GLN A 213 6.41 10.24 9.82
CA GLN A 213 4.97 9.95 9.83
C GLN A 213 4.68 8.44 9.74
N GLY A 214 3.64 7.96 10.44
CA GLY A 214 3.13 6.60 10.23
C GLY A 214 2.18 6.04 11.29
N ASN A 215 1.55 4.91 10.99
CA ASN A 215 0.75 4.19 12.00
C ASN A 215 1.67 3.54 13.04
N LEU A 216 1.77 4.12 14.23
CA LEU A 216 2.62 3.67 15.34
C LEU A 216 2.04 2.42 16.06
N GLU A 217 0.84 1.98 15.69
CA GLU A 217 0.33 0.64 16.06
C GLU A 217 1.03 -0.50 15.31
N VAL A 218 1.76 -0.19 14.23
CA VAL A 218 2.57 -1.15 13.47
C VAL A 218 3.99 -1.24 14.05
N SER A 219 4.49 -2.46 14.32
CA SER A 219 5.81 -2.73 14.93
C SER A 219 6.96 -2.03 14.23
N GLU A 220 7.02 -2.19 12.92
CA GLU A 220 8.07 -1.67 12.05
C GLU A 220 8.12 -0.13 12.13
N ASN A 221 6.95 0.50 12.25
CA ASN A 221 6.87 1.95 12.38
C ASN A 221 7.33 2.45 13.74
N ARG A 222 7.09 1.69 14.81
CA ARG A 222 7.60 2.00 16.16
C ARG A 222 9.10 1.83 16.23
N GLU A 223 9.63 0.76 15.66
CA GLU A 223 11.05 0.48 15.62
C GLU A 223 11.80 1.60 14.87
N ALA A 224 11.28 2.02 13.71
CA ALA A 224 11.85 3.15 12.97
C ALA A 224 11.82 4.45 13.78
N ALA A 225 10.70 4.77 14.45
CA ALA A 225 10.59 5.97 15.28
C ALA A 225 11.55 5.93 16.49
N LEU A 226 11.66 4.80 17.19
CA LEU A 226 12.60 4.61 18.29
C LEU A 226 14.05 4.77 17.82
N TRP A 227 14.38 4.14 16.70
CA TRP A 227 15.72 4.22 16.12
C TRP A 227 16.09 5.66 15.77
N LEU A 228 15.17 6.43 15.19
CA LEU A 228 15.38 7.85 14.89
C LEU A 228 15.63 8.68 16.15
N ILE A 229 14.84 8.48 17.21
CA ILE A 229 15.04 9.17 18.49
C ILE A 229 16.43 8.87 19.05
N GLN A 230 16.77 7.58 19.15
CA GLN A 230 17.95 7.12 19.89
C GLN A 230 19.26 7.26 19.11
N HIS A 231 19.21 7.18 17.78
CA HIS A 231 20.42 7.05 16.96
C HIS A 231 20.58 8.13 15.90
N VAL A 232 19.56 8.94 15.60
CA VAL A 232 19.68 10.01 14.60
C VAL A 232 19.51 11.38 15.24
N PHE A 233 18.43 11.59 15.99
CA PHE A 233 18.14 12.87 16.64
C PHE A 233 18.69 13.01 18.05
N ALA A 234 19.26 11.93 18.62
CA ALA A 234 19.96 11.99 19.90
C ALA A 234 21.14 12.97 19.83
N GLY A 235 21.11 14.00 20.67
CA GLY A 235 22.13 15.06 20.72
C GLY A 235 22.01 16.13 19.62
N SER A 236 21.03 16.03 18.72
CA SER A 236 20.77 17.06 17.71
C SER A 236 19.93 18.21 18.28
N ASN A 237 20.18 19.44 17.80
CA ASN A 237 19.34 20.60 18.10
C ASN A 237 18.23 20.83 17.05
N ILE A 238 18.15 19.98 16.02
CA ILE A 238 17.17 20.12 14.94
C ILE A 238 15.79 19.69 15.45
N PRO A 239 14.74 20.52 15.33
CA PRO A 239 13.39 20.14 15.74
C PRO A 239 12.90 18.90 14.99
N PHE A 240 12.37 17.92 15.72
CA PHE A 240 11.91 16.66 15.15
C PHE A 240 10.51 16.32 15.65
N VAL A 241 9.61 16.02 14.71
CA VAL A 241 8.23 15.66 15.00
C VAL A 241 7.99 14.21 14.56
N ILE A 242 7.42 13.43 15.46
CA ILE A 242 6.89 12.09 15.16
C ILE A 242 5.37 12.19 15.19
N ALA A 243 4.71 11.92 14.07
CA ALA A 243 3.28 12.06 13.93
C ALA A 243 2.60 10.77 13.47
N GLY A 244 1.52 10.38 14.13
CA GLY A 244 0.72 9.25 13.67
C GLY A 244 -0.09 8.56 14.75
N LYS A 245 -0.90 7.58 14.34
CA LYS A 245 -1.86 6.92 15.21
C LYS A 245 -1.18 5.91 16.15
N GLY A 246 -1.49 5.98 17.44
CA GLY A 246 -1.22 4.93 18.42
C GLY A 246 0.22 4.96 18.95
N ALA A 247 0.72 6.14 19.32
CA ALA A 247 2.06 6.31 19.88
C ALA A 247 2.17 5.63 21.27
N PRO A 248 2.93 4.53 21.43
CA PRO A 248 3.09 3.86 22.72
C PRO A 248 3.86 4.70 23.75
N ALA A 249 3.67 4.38 25.03
CA ALA A 249 4.38 5.00 26.15
C ALA A 249 5.91 4.95 25.97
N LEU A 250 6.45 3.83 25.49
CA LEU A 250 7.88 3.66 25.22
C LEU A 250 8.46 4.74 24.28
N LEU A 251 7.71 5.20 23.27
CA LEU A 251 8.17 6.29 22.40
C LEU A 251 8.22 7.61 23.16
N ARG A 252 7.25 7.86 24.02
CA ARG A 252 7.17 9.09 24.83
C ARG A 252 8.30 9.13 25.86
N GLU A 253 8.59 8.00 26.49
CA GLU A 253 9.72 7.84 27.40
C GLU A 253 11.06 8.07 26.69
N ALA A 254 11.25 7.48 25.49
CA ALA A 254 12.44 7.70 24.70
C ALA A 254 12.62 9.18 24.28
N ALA A 255 11.53 9.89 24.00
CA ALA A 255 11.58 11.31 23.63
C ALA A 255 11.74 12.26 24.83
N ALA A 256 11.45 11.84 26.06
CA ALA A 256 11.39 12.71 27.24
C ALA A 256 12.71 13.45 27.53
N GLY A 257 13.85 12.85 27.20
CA GLY A 257 15.18 13.46 27.36
C GLY A 257 15.60 14.42 26.24
N HIS A 258 14.74 14.65 25.25
CA HIS A 258 15.09 15.38 24.02
C HIS A 258 14.11 16.53 23.77
N PRO A 259 14.43 17.77 24.19
CA PRO A 259 13.50 18.91 24.13
C PRO A 259 13.11 19.30 22.69
N GLN A 260 13.92 18.94 21.70
CA GLN A 260 13.65 19.17 20.28
C GLN A 260 12.66 18.16 19.67
N ILE A 261 12.31 17.08 20.38
CA ILE A 261 11.46 16.00 19.88
C ILE A 261 10.02 16.17 20.37
N ARG A 262 9.06 16.22 19.45
CA ARG A 262 7.62 16.28 19.74
C ARG A 262 6.89 15.08 19.14
N ILE A 263 6.01 14.46 19.92
CA ILE A 263 5.14 13.37 19.46
C ILE A 263 3.71 13.88 19.33
N ILE A 264 3.13 13.76 18.15
CA ILE A 264 1.72 14.07 17.84
C ILE A 264 1.00 12.75 17.58
N ASP A 265 0.13 12.36 18.50
CA ASP A 265 -0.56 11.06 18.48
C ASP A 265 -1.97 11.20 17.92
N GLY A 266 -2.26 10.43 16.87
CA GLY A 266 -3.55 10.44 16.18
C GLY A 266 -3.95 11.80 15.60
N PRO A 267 -3.08 12.49 14.82
CA PRO A 267 -3.47 13.75 14.18
C PRO A 267 -4.66 13.54 13.24
N SER A 268 -5.50 14.57 13.11
CA SER A 268 -6.54 14.58 12.08
C SER A 268 -5.91 14.55 10.67
N GLU A 269 -6.69 14.21 9.64
CA GLU A 269 -6.19 14.22 8.25
C GLU A 269 -5.65 15.61 7.87
N ALA A 270 -6.41 16.67 8.17
CA ALA A 270 -5.98 18.06 7.94
C ALA A 270 -4.71 18.44 8.72
N GLU A 271 -4.56 17.96 9.95
CA GLU A 271 -3.37 18.18 10.76
C GLU A 271 -2.16 17.42 10.19
N MET A 272 -2.33 16.17 9.74
CA MET A 272 -1.26 15.41 9.11
C MET A 272 -0.79 16.06 7.80
N GLU A 273 -1.72 16.53 6.96
CA GLU A 273 -1.38 17.27 5.74
C GLU A 273 -0.62 18.57 6.05
N ALA A 274 -1.03 19.30 7.09
CA ALA A 274 -0.30 20.49 7.55
C ALA A 274 1.11 20.13 8.03
N LEU A 275 1.26 19.09 8.85
CA LEU A 275 2.56 18.61 9.31
C LEU A 275 3.45 18.23 8.15
N VAL A 276 2.90 17.53 7.14
CA VAL A 276 3.68 17.11 5.98
C VAL A 276 4.13 18.30 5.14
N ARG A 277 3.22 19.24 4.87
CA ARG A 277 3.54 20.46 4.12
C ARG A 277 4.56 21.34 4.84
N ASP A 278 4.48 21.46 6.17
CA ASP A 278 5.28 22.42 6.95
C ASP A 278 6.64 21.85 7.40
N ALA A 279 6.83 20.53 7.31
CA ALA A 279 8.10 19.88 7.55
C ALA A 279 9.18 20.36 6.55
N HIS A 280 10.42 20.48 7.03
CA HIS A 280 11.57 20.78 6.20
C HIS A 280 12.15 19.52 5.56
N VAL A 281 12.30 18.46 6.36
CA VAL A 281 12.85 17.18 5.94
C VAL A 281 11.98 16.04 6.46
N HIS A 282 11.49 15.19 5.56
CA HIS A 282 10.81 13.94 5.89
C HIS A 282 11.84 12.84 6.04
N VAL A 283 12.03 12.35 7.26
CA VAL A 283 13.03 11.31 7.57
C VAL A 283 12.29 9.99 7.73
N LEU A 284 12.35 9.12 6.72
CA LEU A 284 11.49 7.95 6.57
C LEU A 284 12.34 6.68 6.31
N PRO A 285 13.15 6.21 7.28
CA PRO A 285 13.88 4.95 7.14
C PRO A 285 12.92 3.76 7.07
N SER A 286 13.35 2.70 6.39
CA SER A 286 12.61 1.45 6.27
C SER A 286 13.52 0.26 6.59
N PHE A 287 13.07 -0.60 7.49
CA PHE A 287 13.76 -1.85 7.83
C PHE A 287 13.23 -3.05 7.04
N ASN A 288 12.39 -2.81 6.04
CA ASN A 288 11.89 -3.80 5.11
C ASN A 288 11.79 -3.22 3.69
N THR A 289 11.78 -4.09 2.70
CA THR A 289 11.65 -3.72 1.29
C THR A 289 10.21 -3.78 0.78
N THR A 290 9.26 -4.19 1.63
CA THR A 290 7.87 -4.47 1.24
C THR A 290 6.92 -3.29 1.51
N GLY A 291 5.70 -3.39 0.97
CA GLY A 291 4.60 -2.45 1.19
C GLY A 291 4.56 -1.28 0.20
N LEU A 292 3.39 -0.64 0.10
CA LEU A 292 3.07 0.38 -0.92
C LEU A 292 3.83 1.72 -0.77
N LYS A 293 4.74 1.84 0.20
CA LYS A 293 5.55 3.04 0.51
C LYS A 293 4.78 4.37 0.54
N LEU A 294 3.49 4.34 0.92
CA LEU A 294 2.58 5.50 0.84
C LEU A 294 3.04 6.73 1.63
N LYS A 295 3.74 6.55 2.75
CA LYS A 295 4.29 7.67 3.54
C LYS A 295 5.30 8.49 2.76
N LEU A 296 6.11 7.80 1.94
CA LEU A 296 7.12 8.45 1.12
C LEU A 296 6.48 9.10 -0.10
N LEU A 297 5.45 8.50 -0.70
CA LEU A 297 4.63 9.17 -1.72
C LEU A 297 3.98 10.44 -1.16
N HIS A 298 3.36 10.38 0.02
CA HIS A 298 2.79 11.54 0.67
C HIS A 298 3.82 12.67 0.82
N ALA A 299 5.00 12.36 1.36
CA ALA A 299 6.09 13.31 1.54
C ALA A 299 6.63 13.85 0.20
N LEU A 300 6.73 13.01 -0.83
CA LEU A 300 7.20 13.42 -2.16
C LEU A 300 6.23 14.37 -2.86
N PHE A 301 4.92 14.14 -2.72
CA PHE A 301 3.90 14.97 -3.37
C PHE A 301 3.63 16.26 -2.59
N SER A 302 3.42 16.17 -1.28
CA SER A 302 2.97 17.30 -0.46
C SER A 302 4.08 18.00 0.32
N GLY A 303 5.24 17.35 0.47
CA GLY A 303 6.31 17.77 1.38
C GLY A 303 7.53 18.40 0.70
N ARG A 304 8.51 18.77 1.53
CA ARG A 304 9.85 19.25 1.10
C ARG A 304 10.82 18.07 1.04
N HIS A 305 12.07 18.22 1.50
CA HIS A 305 13.12 17.21 1.36
C HIS A 305 12.71 15.85 1.91
N CYS A 306 13.13 14.76 1.26
CA CYS A 306 12.85 13.40 1.68
C CYS A 306 14.15 12.64 1.86
N LEU A 307 14.37 12.07 3.05
CA LEU A 307 15.52 11.26 3.41
C LEU A 307 15.05 9.85 3.80
N THR A 308 15.64 8.84 3.17
CA THR A 308 15.32 7.43 3.44
C THR A 308 16.56 6.57 3.20
N ASN A 309 16.42 5.26 3.26
CA ASN A 309 17.45 4.28 2.92
C ASN A 309 17.05 3.49 1.66
N VAL A 310 17.97 2.71 1.11
CA VAL A 310 17.79 1.89 -0.10
C VAL A 310 16.58 0.96 0.05
N ALA A 311 16.37 0.37 1.22
CA ALA A 311 15.19 -0.45 1.49
C ALA A 311 13.86 0.34 1.41
N GLY A 312 13.88 1.63 1.72
CA GLY A 312 12.72 2.52 1.63
C GLY A 312 12.25 2.81 0.21
N ILE A 313 13.14 2.68 -0.78
CA ILE A 313 12.84 2.90 -2.21
C ILE A 313 12.87 1.62 -3.06
N ALA A 314 13.10 0.46 -2.44
CA ALA A 314 13.19 -0.80 -3.17
C ALA A 314 11.90 -1.07 -3.97
N GLY A 315 12.05 -1.36 -5.27
CA GLY A 315 10.94 -1.66 -6.16
C GLY A 315 10.05 -0.46 -6.54
N THR A 316 10.47 0.78 -6.26
CA THR A 316 9.73 2.00 -6.59
C THR A 316 10.45 2.87 -7.63
N ALA A 317 9.76 3.90 -8.13
CA ALA A 317 10.34 4.91 -9.03
C ALA A 317 10.95 6.12 -8.29
N PHE A 318 11.33 5.98 -7.01
CA PHE A 318 11.78 7.12 -6.18
C PHE A 318 13.27 7.44 -6.30
N ALA A 319 14.03 6.66 -7.07
CA ALA A 319 15.45 6.91 -7.29
C ALA A 319 15.67 8.34 -7.84
N GLY A 320 16.55 9.10 -7.19
CA GLY A 320 16.82 10.51 -7.56
C GLY A 320 15.78 11.53 -7.08
N ALA A 321 14.65 11.10 -6.51
CA ALA A 321 13.65 12.00 -5.90
C ALA A 321 13.85 12.17 -4.38
N VAL A 322 14.75 11.38 -3.78
CA VAL A 322 15.04 11.34 -2.34
C VAL A 322 16.54 11.35 -2.09
N ALA A 323 16.95 11.81 -0.91
CA ALA A 323 18.28 11.58 -0.37
C ALA A 323 18.35 10.19 0.28
N LEU A 324 19.51 9.54 0.19
CA LEU A 324 19.76 8.20 0.72
C LEU A 324 20.83 8.21 1.80
N ALA A 325 20.59 7.48 2.88
CA ALA A 325 21.52 7.16 3.95
C ALA A 325 21.22 5.75 4.48
N GLU A 326 22.23 5.02 4.95
CA GLU A 326 22.06 3.64 5.48
C GLU A 326 22.39 3.54 6.97
N THR A 327 23.42 4.25 7.42
CA THR A 327 23.87 4.17 8.81
C THR A 327 23.33 5.33 9.66
N PRO A 328 23.24 5.19 10.99
CA PRO A 328 22.86 6.31 11.85
C PRO A 328 23.73 7.56 11.68
N ALA A 329 25.03 7.38 11.40
CA ALA A 329 25.97 8.47 11.15
C ALA A 329 25.66 9.18 9.83
N GLU A 330 25.38 8.42 8.76
CA GLU A 330 24.97 8.98 7.47
C GLU A 330 23.63 9.70 7.57
N PHE A 331 22.65 9.14 8.28
CA PHE A 331 21.36 9.81 8.49
C PHE A 331 21.54 11.14 9.22
N ARG A 332 22.38 11.21 10.25
CA ARG A 332 22.70 12.47 10.94
C ARG A 332 23.29 13.51 9.99
N ALA A 333 24.35 13.14 9.28
CA ALA A 333 25.02 14.05 8.34
C ALA A 333 24.08 14.51 7.23
N ALA A 334 23.23 13.62 6.72
CA ALA A 334 22.24 13.94 5.70
C ALA A 334 21.14 14.86 6.24
N VAL A 335 20.65 14.63 7.47
CA VAL A 335 19.69 15.54 8.12
C VAL A 335 20.30 16.92 8.30
N GLU A 336 21.52 17.05 8.79
CA GLU A 336 22.21 18.34 8.97
C GLU A 336 22.40 19.07 7.64
N THR A 337 22.82 18.35 6.60
CA THR A 337 23.01 18.91 5.25
C THR A 337 21.68 19.41 4.67
N LEU A 338 20.66 18.55 4.66
CA LEU A 338 19.33 18.88 4.13
C LEU A 338 18.64 19.95 4.97
N TRP A 339 18.96 20.04 6.26
CA TRP A 339 18.43 21.06 7.13
C TRP A 339 18.94 22.44 6.75
N GLU A 340 20.16 22.59 6.22
CA GLU A 340 20.67 23.89 5.76
C GLU A 340 20.26 24.20 4.31
N GLU A 341 19.94 23.18 3.51
CA GLU A 341 19.55 23.33 2.11
C GLU A 341 18.09 23.79 1.97
N PRO A 342 17.78 24.92 1.32
CA PRO A 342 16.40 25.28 1.01
C PRO A 342 15.80 24.34 -0.04
N PHE A 343 14.51 24.01 0.08
CA PHE A 343 13.80 23.26 -0.94
C PHE A 343 13.52 24.17 -2.14
N THR A 344 13.96 23.79 -3.34
CA THR A 344 13.81 24.60 -4.54
C THR A 344 12.81 23.99 -5.52
N GLU A 345 12.36 24.83 -6.46
CA GLU A 345 11.58 24.39 -7.60
C GLU A 345 12.27 23.30 -8.42
N GLU A 346 13.60 23.38 -8.56
CA GLU A 346 14.38 22.35 -9.26
C GLU A 346 14.32 21.00 -8.53
N ILE A 347 14.39 20.99 -7.19
CA ILE A 347 14.27 19.75 -6.41
C ILE A 347 12.85 19.18 -6.55
N ARG A 348 11.82 20.04 -6.53
CA ARG A 348 10.44 19.62 -6.80
C ARG A 348 10.29 19.02 -8.19
N GLU A 349 10.92 19.63 -9.19
CA GLU A 349 10.86 19.22 -10.59
C GLU A 349 11.41 17.80 -10.80
N ARG A 350 12.45 17.41 -10.07
CA ARG A 350 13.00 16.03 -10.07
C ARG A 350 11.96 14.98 -9.67
N ARG A 351 10.85 15.37 -9.05
CA ARG A 351 9.75 14.47 -8.67
C ARG A 351 8.72 14.26 -9.77
N ARG A 352 8.79 14.98 -10.90
CA ARG A 352 7.85 14.77 -12.01
C ARG A 352 7.86 13.34 -12.53
N GLN A 353 9.01 12.66 -12.53
CA GLN A 353 9.09 11.24 -12.88
C GLN A 353 8.23 10.36 -11.94
N VAL A 354 8.23 10.67 -10.64
CA VAL A 354 7.40 9.97 -9.65
C VAL A 354 5.93 10.28 -9.92
N ALA A 355 5.58 11.54 -10.13
CA ALA A 355 4.21 11.94 -10.43
C ALA A 355 3.66 11.28 -11.71
N ALA A 356 4.50 11.12 -12.74
CA ALA A 356 4.13 10.44 -13.98
C ALA A 356 3.84 8.94 -13.75
N VAL A 357 4.68 8.25 -12.96
CA VAL A 357 4.52 6.83 -12.66
C VAL A 357 3.30 6.56 -11.76
N TYR A 358 3.06 7.42 -10.76
CA TYR A 358 1.97 7.25 -9.79
C TYR A 358 0.71 8.06 -10.14
N SER A 359 0.55 8.44 -11.42
CA SER A 359 -0.67 9.08 -11.90
C SER A 359 -1.83 8.08 -11.98
N ASN A 360 -2.86 8.27 -11.17
CA ASN A 360 -4.08 7.48 -11.18
C ASN A 360 -4.72 7.45 -12.58
N ARG A 361 -4.74 8.58 -13.28
CA ARG A 361 -5.28 8.68 -14.64
C ARG A 361 -4.50 7.80 -15.61
N HIS A 362 -3.17 7.86 -15.57
CA HIS A 362 -2.31 7.03 -16.42
C HIS A 362 -2.47 5.54 -16.09
N ASN A 363 -2.46 5.21 -14.80
CA ASN A 363 -2.54 3.82 -14.32
C ASN A 363 -3.92 3.21 -14.60
N ALA A 364 -5.01 3.98 -14.51
CA ALA A 364 -6.34 3.54 -14.95
C ALA A 364 -6.37 3.24 -16.45
N ALA A 365 -5.75 4.09 -17.28
CA ALA A 365 -5.64 3.83 -18.71
C ALA A 365 -4.83 2.55 -19.02
N GLN A 366 -3.76 2.30 -18.27
CA GLN A 366 -2.99 1.05 -18.39
C GLN A 366 -3.83 -0.18 -17.98
N LEU A 367 -4.57 -0.13 -16.87
CA LEU A 367 -5.50 -1.20 -16.50
C LEU A 367 -6.53 -1.45 -17.60
N ASN A 368 -7.01 -0.39 -18.26
CA ASN A 368 -8.03 -0.50 -19.29
C ASN A 368 -7.59 -1.30 -20.52
N VAL A 369 -6.29 -1.41 -20.79
CA VAL A 369 -5.78 -2.25 -21.88
C VAL A 369 -6.09 -3.74 -21.65
N TRP A 370 -6.16 -4.16 -20.39
CA TRP A 370 -6.37 -5.55 -19.98
C TRP A 370 -7.84 -5.91 -19.72
N LEU A 371 -8.71 -4.90 -19.64
CA LEU A 371 -10.13 -5.00 -19.29
C LEU A 371 -10.99 -4.58 -20.49
#